data_AF-A0A1G1BQZ1-F1
#
_entry.id   AF-A0A1G1BQZ1-F1
#
_cell.length_a   1.000
_cell.length_b   1.000
_cell.length_c   1.000
_cell.angle_alpha   90.00
_cell.angle_beta   90.00
_cell.angle_gamma   90.00
#
_symmetry.space_group_name_H-M   'P 1'
#
loop_
_entity.id
_entity.type
_entity.pdbx_description
1 polymer ?
#
loop_
_entity_poly.entity_id
_entity_poly.type
_entity_poly.pdbx_seq_one_letter_code
_entity_poly.pdbx_strand_id
1 'polypeptide(L)'
;MQKIIHFITHSRVWKSVFRHGWPDNPLDRSLVMTSNIFLHVHPVKVNVKSLDWRYSLGLGVISVIVFVELSLTGILLMFRYVPSVERAYSCINALQTQVPFGQLLRNMHRWGAHLMALIVLLPLLVFLPSKPNPREAMLVLFTILFVSAVVFTVIGFLCRGPDFILYPPWDMPNGYNPLRHL
;
A
#
# COMPACT_ATOMS: atom_id res chain seq x y z
N MET A 1 -26.42 25.59 -24.61
CA MET A 1 -25.23 24.99 -23.97
C MET A 1 -23.95 25.78 -24.25
N GLN A 2 -23.62 26.09 -25.51
CA GLN A 2 -22.35 26.77 -25.85
C GLN A 2 -22.17 28.20 -25.27
N LYS A 3 -23.24 28.99 -25.11
CA LYS A 3 -23.17 30.31 -24.46
C LYS A 3 -22.70 30.25 -22.99
N ILE A 4 -23.16 29.25 -22.25
CA ILE A 4 -22.79 29.04 -20.84
C ILE A 4 -21.33 28.61 -20.75
N ILE A 5 -20.93 27.68 -21.62
CA ILE A 5 -19.55 27.21 -21.72
C ILE A 5 -18.59 28.37 -22.00
N HIS A 6 -18.90 29.21 -22.97
CA HIS A 6 -18.10 30.38 -23.32
C HIS A 6 -17.99 31.38 -22.17
N PHE A 7 -19.10 31.63 -21.45
CA PHE A 7 -19.11 32.50 -20.27
C PHE A 7 -18.18 31.99 -19.16
N ILE A 8 -18.21 30.69 -18.89
CA ILE A 8 -17.36 30.05 -17.87
C ILE A 8 -15.89 30.08 -18.28
N THR A 9 -15.55 29.70 -19.53
CA THR A 9 -14.15 29.65 -20.00
C THR A 9 -13.48 31.01 -20.09
N HIS A 10 -14.26 32.07 -20.28
CA HIS A 10 -13.75 33.44 -20.34
C HIS A 10 -13.63 34.11 -18.98
N SER A 11 -14.11 33.47 -17.90
CA SER A 11 -13.95 33.99 -16.55
C SER A 11 -12.48 34.06 -16.14
N ARG A 12 -12.13 35.06 -15.32
CA ARG A 12 -10.77 35.22 -14.77
C ARG A 12 -10.35 33.99 -13.96
N VAL A 13 -11.31 33.39 -13.25
CA VAL A 13 -11.13 32.17 -12.46
C VAL A 13 -10.75 31.00 -13.36
N TRP A 14 -11.47 30.80 -14.47
CA TRP A 14 -11.13 29.72 -15.41
C TRP A 14 -9.75 29.89 -16.02
N LYS A 15 -9.40 31.08 -16.52
CA LYS A 15 -8.07 31.36 -17.09
C LYS A 15 -6.92 31.20 -16.09
N SER A 16 -7.20 31.35 -14.79
CA SER A 16 -6.19 31.10 -13.74
C SER A 16 -5.93 29.61 -13.49
N VAL A 17 -6.93 28.75 -13.68
CA VAL A 17 -6.82 27.29 -13.43
C VAL A 17 -6.47 26.52 -14.71
N PHE A 18 -7.04 26.93 -15.84
CA PHE A 18 -6.82 26.35 -17.16
C PHE A 18 -6.27 27.42 -18.09
N ARG A 19 -5.03 27.23 -18.54
CA ARG A 19 -4.36 28.15 -19.49
C ARG A 19 -4.83 27.98 -20.94
N HIS A 20 -5.72 27.01 -21.20
CA HIS A 20 -6.23 26.64 -22.52
C HIS A 20 -7.76 26.79 -22.59
N GLY A 21 -8.30 26.94 -23.81
CA GLY A 21 -9.74 27.01 -24.07
C GLY A 21 -10.49 25.70 -23.77
N TRP A 22 -11.79 25.64 -24.10
CA TRP A 22 -12.53 24.39 -23.92
C TRP A 22 -11.95 23.31 -24.85
N PRO A 23 -11.65 22.10 -24.34
CA PRO A 23 -10.98 21.08 -25.15
C PRO A 23 -11.93 20.39 -26.14
N ASP A 24 -12.05 20.95 -27.34
CA ASP A 24 -12.89 20.40 -28.41
C ASP A 24 -12.16 19.30 -29.20
N ASN A 25 -10.85 19.48 -29.42
CA ASN A 25 -10.01 18.54 -30.17
C ASN A 25 -9.22 17.58 -29.24
N PRO A 26 -8.66 16.46 -29.75
CA PRO A 26 -7.89 15.51 -28.93
C PRO A 26 -6.59 16.08 -28.35
N LEU A 27 -5.97 17.06 -29.03
CA LEU A 27 -4.72 17.70 -28.62
C LEU A 27 -4.95 18.61 -27.42
N ASP A 28 -5.97 19.46 -27.47
CA ASP A 28 -6.42 20.36 -26.41
C ASP A 28 -6.84 19.56 -25.18
N ARG A 29 -7.51 18.41 -25.34
CA ARG A 29 -7.79 17.49 -24.21
C ARG A 29 -6.50 17.05 -23.53
N SER A 30 -5.49 16.67 -24.31
CA SER A 30 -4.19 16.26 -23.76
C SER A 30 -3.44 17.42 -23.10
N LEU A 31 -3.48 18.63 -23.69
CA LEU A 31 -2.84 19.83 -23.18
C LEU A 31 -3.51 20.31 -21.88
N VAL A 32 -4.84 20.25 -21.79
CA VAL A 32 -5.55 20.57 -20.55
C VAL A 32 -5.15 19.62 -19.42
N MET A 33 -4.96 18.32 -19.73
CA MET A 33 -4.51 17.34 -18.75
C MET A 33 -3.03 17.49 -18.37
N THR A 34 -2.12 17.75 -19.31
CA THR A 34 -0.68 17.86 -18.99
C THR A 34 -0.29 19.23 -18.42
N SER A 35 -1.00 20.30 -18.76
CA SER A 35 -0.70 21.66 -18.31
C SER A 35 -1.15 21.97 -16.88
N ASN A 36 -2.00 21.13 -16.29
CA ASN A 36 -2.49 21.29 -14.93
C ASN A 36 -1.90 20.21 -14.02
N ILE A 37 -1.34 20.61 -12.88
CA ILE A 37 -0.64 19.71 -11.96
C ILE A 37 -1.54 18.59 -11.41
N PHE A 38 -2.83 18.88 -11.20
CA PHE A 38 -3.79 17.90 -10.70
C PHE A 38 -4.23 16.91 -11.78
N LEU A 39 -4.37 17.38 -13.02
CA LEU A 39 -4.80 16.52 -14.12
C LEU A 39 -3.66 15.70 -14.72
N HIS A 40 -2.39 16.11 -14.53
CA HIS A 40 -1.23 15.40 -15.04
C HIS A 40 -1.08 14.00 -14.41
N VAL A 41 -1.62 13.79 -13.20
CA VAL A 41 -1.64 12.47 -12.54
C VAL A 41 -2.63 11.51 -13.22
N HIS A 42 -3.66 12.03 -13.88
CA HIS A 42 -4.66 11.22 -14.54
C HIS A 42 -4.26 10.91 -15.99
N PRO A 43 -4.34 9.64 -16.42
CA PRO A 43 -4.00 9.27 -17.79
C PRO A 43 -4.96 9.89 -18.79
N VAL A 44 -4.41 10.50 -19.85
CA VAL A 44 -5.18 11.15 -20.94
C VAL A 44 -6.00 10.15 -21.75
N LYS A 45 -5.49 8.92 -21.88
CA LYS A 45 -6.15 7.83 -22.60
C LYS A 45 -5.97 6.54 -21.81
N VAL A 46 -7.06 5.80 -21.66
CA VAL A 46 -7.07 4.46 -21.07
C VAL A 46 -7.69 3.49 -22.06
N ASN A 47 -7.12 2.28 -22.18
CA ASN A 47 -7.73 1.23 -22.97
C ASN A 47 -8.87 0.60 -22.15
N VAL A 48 -10.07 0.53 -22.72
CA VAL A 48 -11.27 -0.02 -22.05
C VAL A 48 -11.07 -1.46 -21.59
N LYS A 49 -10.29 -2.26 -22.35
CA LYS A 49 -9.93 -3.64 -21.96
C LYS A 49 -9.06 -3.71 -20.71
N SER A 50 -8.30 -2.66 -20.41
CA SER A 50 -7.47 -2.57 -19.21
C SER A 50 -8.30 -2.23 -17.96
N LEU A 51 -9.54 -1.76 -18.13
CA LEU A 51 -10.46 -1.46 -17.03
C LEU A 51 -11.25 -2.70 -16.58
N ASP A 52 -11.14 -3.82 -17.30
CA ASP A 52 -11.77 -5.05 -16.87
C ASP A 52 -11.10 -5.53 -15.57
N TRP A 53 -11.93 -5.75 -14.54
CA TRP A 53 -11.50 -6.25 -13.23
C TRP A 53 -10.66 -7.52 -13.36
N ARG A 54 -10.96 -8.39 -14.33
CA ARG A 54 -10.25 -9.66 -14.51
C ARG A 54 -8.82 -9.50 -15.02
N TYR A 55 -8.47 -8.34 -15.57
CA TYR A 55 -7.17 -8.11 -16.19
C TYR A 55 -6.05 -7.93 -15.16
N SER A 56 -6.31 -7.13 -14.12
CA SER A 56 -5.35 -6.86 -13.04
C SER A 56 -5.82 -7.31 -11.66
N LEU A 57 -7.06 -7.81 -11.56
CA LEU A 57 -7.77 -8.15 -10.31
C LEU A 57 -7.77 -7.00 -9.29
N GLY A 58 -7.53 -5.76 -9.75
CA GLY A 58 -7.36 -4.60 -8.87
C GLY A 58 -6.17 -4.71 -7.91
N LEU A 59 -5.27 -5.67 -8.07
CA LEU A 59 -4.24 -6.03 -7.08
C LEU A 59 -3.33 -4.86 -6.71
N GLY A 60 -3.02 -3.98 -7.67
CA GLY A 60 -2.23 -2.77 -7.40
C GLY A 60 -2.94 -1.74 -6.53
N VAL A 61 -4.26 -1.56 -6.67
CA VAL A 61 -5.01 -0.65 -5.81
C VAL A 61 -5.17 -1.25 -4.41
N ILE A 62 -5.46 -2.55 -4.35
CA ILE A 62 -5.59 -3.28 -3.09
C ILE A 62 -4.25 -3.26 -2.33
N SER A 63 -3.10 -3.43 -3.01
CA SER A 63 -1.79 -3.37 -2.36
C SER A 63 -1.50 -1.99 -1.74
N VAL A 64 -1.87 -0.90 -2.43
CA VAL A 64 -1.72 0.46 -1.88
C VAL A 64 -2.60 0.66 -0.65
N ILE A 65 -3.85 0.17 -0.66
CA ILE A 65 -4.76 0.26 0.49
C ILE A 65 -4.18 -0.51 1.68
N VAL A 66 -3.72 -1.74 1.47
CA VAL A 66 -3.11 -2.56 2.52
C VAL A 66 -1.79 -1.95 3.02
N PHE A 67 -1.00 -1.33 2.14
CA PHE A 67 0.21 -0.61 2.54
C PHE A 67 -0.08 0.56 3.47
N VAL A 68 -1.13 1.33 3.18
CA VAL A 68 -1.58 2.44 4.03
C VAL A 68 -2.08 1.91 5.36
N GLU A 69 -2.88 0.85 5.36
CA GLU A 69 -3.37 0.19 6.58
C GLU A 69 -2.20 -0.30 7.45
N LEU A 70 -1.21 -0.97 6.87
CA LEU A 70 0.01 -1.41 7.55
C LEU A 70 0.81 -0.24 8.13
N SER A 71 0.95 0.85 7.36
CA SER A 71 1.70 2.03 7.79
C SER A 71 1.02 2.73 8.97
N LEU A 72 -0.30 2.93 8.88
CA LEU A 72 -1.08 3.58 9.93
C LEU A 72 -1.10 2.74 11.21
N THR A 73 -1.41 1.45 11.10
CA THR A 73 -1.41 0.55 12.26
C THR A 73 0.00 0.39 12.85
N GLY A 74 1.03 0.33 12.02
CA GLY A 74 2.43 0.27 12.46
C GLY A 74 2.86 1.50 13.28
N ILE A 75 2.57 2.71 12.78
CA ILE A 75 2.84 3.97 13.49
C ILE A 75 2.10 3.99 14.84
N LEU A 76 0.83 3.56 14.86
CA LEU A 76 0.05 3.52 16.10
C LEU A 76 0.65 2.55 17.13
N LEU A 77 1.16 1.40 16.68
CA LEU A 77 1.84 0.43 17.55
C LEU A 77 3.16 0.98 18.08
N MET A 78 3.89 1.77 17.29
CA MET A 78 5.17 2.38 17.69
C MET A 78 5.04 3.33 18.89
N PHE A 79 3.91 4.03 19.06
CA PHE A 79 3.72 4.92 20.22
C PHE A 79 3.76 4.21 21.58
N ARG A 80 3.47 2.90 21.61
CA ARG A 80 3.47 2.11 22.85
C ARG A 80 4.63 1.11 22.92
N TYR A 81 5.30 0.86 21.80
CA TYR A 81 6.41 -0.07 21.72
C TYR A 81 7.72 0.59 22.15
N VAL A 82 8.48 -0.07 23.03
CA VAL A 82 9.82 0.36 23.44
C VAL A 82 10.83 -0.68 22.92
N PRO A 83 11.79 -0.30 22.07
CA PRO A 83 12.80 -1.21 21.54
C PRO A 83 13.91 -1.44 22.57
N SER A 84 13.62 -2.17 23.65
CA SER A 84 14.62 -2.66 24.62
C SER A 84 14.42 -4.15 24.84
N VAL A 85 15.54 -4.88 24.98
CA VAL A 85 15.56 -6.33 25.16
C VAL A 85 14.72 -6.76 26.37
N GLU A 86 14.80 -6.00 27.46
CA GLU A 86 14.14 -6.29 28.73
C GLU A 86 12.65 -5.94 28.70
N ARG A 87 12.25 -4.93 27.90
CA ARG A 87 10.93 -4.32 27.93
C ARG A 87 10.05 -4.61 26.72
N ALA A 88 10.61 -5.05 25.59
CA ALA A 88 9.86 -5.28 24.36
C ALA A 88 8.67 -6.24 24.58
N TYR A 89 8.90 -7.33 25.30
CA TYR A 89 7.87 -8.32 25.59
C TYR A 89 6.75 -7.78 26.48
N SER A 90 7.11 -7.14 27.60
CA SER A 90 6.12 -6.57 28.52
C SER A 90 5.31 -5.44 27.87
N CYS A 91 5.93 -4.65 27.00
CA CYS A 91 5.24 -3.64 26.18
C CYS A 91 4.18 -4.26 25.27
N ILE A 92 4.46 -5.40 24.63
CA ILE A 92 3.51 -6.07 23.74
C ILE A 92 2.33 -6.67 24.53
N ASN A 93 2.59 -7.30 25.67
CA ASN A 93 1.51 -7.81 26.53
C ASN A 93 0.65 -6.67 27.10
N ALA A 94 1.27 -5.57 27.54
CA ALA A 94 0.56 -4.39 28.02
C ALA A 94 -0.27 -3.74 26.91
N LEU A 95 0.23 -3.71 25.67
CA LEU A 95 -0.53 -3.23 24.51
C LEU A 95 -1.79 -4.09 24.28
N GLN A 96 -1.71 -5.41 24.44
CA GLN A 96 -2.87 -6.27 24.22
C GLN A 96 -3.91 -6.21 25.34
N THR A 97 -3.48 -5.94 26.57
CA THR A 97 -4.33 -6.07 27.77
C THR A 97 -4.78 -4.73 28.36
N GLN A 98 -3.97 -3.67 28.24
CA GLN A 98 -4.19 -2.40 28.91
C GLN A 98 -4.60 -1.28 27.95
N VAL A 99 -4.37 -1.44 26.64
CA VAL A 99 -4.70 -0.41 25.63
C VAL A 99 -6.04 -0.76 24.98
N PRO A 100 -7.04 0.16 24.99
CA PRO A 100 -8.29 -0.07 24.28
C PRO A 100 -8.03 -0.28 22.79
N PHE A 101 -8.62 -1.32 22.20
CA PHE A 101 -8.39 -1.77 20.81
C PHE A 101 -6.93 -2.15 20.47
N GLY A 102 -6.02 -2.27 21.45
CA GLY A 102 -4.62 -2.64 21.19
C GLY A 102 -4.47 -4.03 20.56
N GLN A 103 -5.28 -5.00 21.01
CA GLN A 103 -5.33 -6.33 20.38
C GLN A 103 -5.88 -6.28 18.95
N LEU A 104 -6.89 -5.44 18.68
CA LEU A 104 -7.44 -5.25 17.34
C LEU A 104 -6.39 -4.68 16.38
N LEU A 105 -5.73 -3.57 16.76
CA LEU A 105 -4.70 -2.93 15.95
C LEU A 105 -3.54 -3.88 15.62
N ARG A 106 -3.10 -4.67 16.61
CA ARG A 106 -2.05 -5.68 16.41
C ARG A 106 -2.50 -6.79 15.46
N ASN A 107 -3.74 -7.26 15.60
CA ASN A 107 -4.28 -8.29 14.72
C ASN A 107 -4.47 -7.76 13.30
N MET A 108 -4.97 -6.54 13.13
CA MET A 108 -5.09 -5.86 11.84
C MET A 108 -3.74 -5.75 11.15
N HIS A 109 -2.72 -5.20 11.83
CA HIS A 109 -1.37 -5.09 11.27
C HIS A 109 -0.79 -6.45 10.84
N ARG A 110 -1.01 -7.50 11.63
CA ARG A 110 -0.56 -8.86 11.30
C ARG A 110 -1.30 -9.43 10.09
N TRP A 111 -2.63 -9.36 10.08
CA TRP A 111 -3.42 -9.85 8.94
C TRP A 111 -3.15 -9.03 7.67
N GLY A 112 -2.95 -7.73 7.79
CA GLY A 112 -2.51 -6.84 6.72
C GLY A 112 -1.17 -7.28 6.13
N ALA A 113 -0.21 -7.70 6.96
CA ALA A 113 1.07 -8.21 6.49
C ALA A 113 0.92 -9.51 5.68
N HIS A 114 0.06 -10.43 6.13
CA HIS A 114 -0.25 -11.66 5.39
C HIS A 114 -0.96 -11.36 4.05
N LEU A 115 -1.92 -10.43 4.05
CA LEU A 115 -2.60 -10.00 2.83
C LEU A 115 -1.63 -9.33 1.85
N MET A 116 -0.74 -8.47 2.33
CA MET A 116 0.30 -7.83 1.51
C MET A 116 1.18 -8.88 0.82
N ALA A 117 1.66 -9.88 1.58
CA ALA A 117 2.48 -10.95 1.02
C ALA A 117 1.74 -11.74 -0.09
N LEU A 118 0.46 -12.07 0.11
CA LEU A 118 -0.36 -12.76 -0.89
C LEU A 118 -0.60 -11.90 -2.15
N ILE A 119 -0.95 -10.63 -1.97
CA ILE A 119 -1.25 -9.71 -3.08
C ILE A 119 -0.03 -9.47 -3.95
N VAL A 120 1.16 -9.38 -3.34
CA VAL A 120 2.41 -9.15 -4.09
C VAL A 120 2.94 -10.44 -4.73
N LEU A 121 2.67 -11.60 -4.13
CA LEU A 121 3.03 -12.91 -4.69
C LEU A 121 2.22 -13.28 -5.93
N LEU A 122 0.91 -12.99 -5.96
CA LEU A 122 0.04 -13.38 -7.07
C LEU A 122 0.50 -12.84 -8.45
N PRO A 123 0.81 -11.53 -8.62
CA PRO A 123 1.38 -10.98 -9.85
C PRO A 123 2.70 -11.66 -10.25
N LEU A 124 3.56 -11.96 -9.29
CA LEU A 124 4.84 -12.63 -9.55
C LEU A 124 4.59 -14.01 -10.17
N LEU A 125 3.71 -14.83 -9.59
CA LEU A 125 3.38 -16.16 -10.10
C LEU A 125 2.73 -16.13 -11.50
N VAL A 126 1.88 -15.13 -11.77
CA VAL A 126 1.19 -15.00 -13.06
C VAL A 126 2.11 -14.47 -14.17
N PHE A 127 3.06 -13.60 -13.84
CA PHE A 127 3.88 -12.91 -14.84
C PHE A 127 5.24 -13.56 -15.13
N LEU A 128 5.78 -14.39 -14.23
CA LEU A 128 7.03 -15.15 -14.44
C LEU A 128 7.07 -15.99 -15.74
N PRO A 129 6.02 -16.73 -16.14
CA PRO A 129 6.05 -17.53 -17.38
C PRO A 129 5.78 -16.72 -18.66
N SER A 130 5.58 -15.39 -18.56
CA SER A 130 5.19 -14.57 -19.71
C SER A 130 6.42 -14.11 -20.53
N LYS A 131 6.26 -14.01 -21.85
CA LYS A 131 7.28 -13.48 -22.77
C LYS A 131 7.72 -12.05 -22.37
N PRO A 132 8.94 -11.60 -22.76
CA PRO A 132 9.39 -10.24 -22.51
C PRO A 132 8.34 -9.26 -23.02
N ASN A 133 7.82 -8.48 -22.09
CA ASN A 133 6.61 -7.68 -22.24
C ASN A 133 6.89 -6.30 -21.64
N PRO A 134 6.17 -5.24 -22.05
CA PRO A 134 6.29 -3.90 -21.48
C PRO A 134 5.94 -3.80 -19.97
N ARG A 135 5.69 -4.93 -19.30
CA ARG A 135 5.30 -5.05 -17.88
C ARG A 135 6.47 -5.44 -16.95
N GLU A 136 7.68 -5.56 -17.48
CA GLU A 136 8.89 -5.88 -16.70
C GLU A 136 9.11 -4.89 -15.55
N ALA A 137 8.87 -3.59 -15.76
CA ALA A 137 8.97 -2.58 -14.71
C ALA A 137 8.00 -2.84 -13.53
N MET A 138 6.77 -3.27 -13.83
CA MET A 138 5.81 -3.64 -12.77
C MET A 138 6.26 -4.91 -12.05
N LEU A 139 6.77 -5.91 -12.78
CA LEU A 139 7.28 -7.14 -12.19
C LEU A 139 8.45 -6.88 -11.25
N VAL A 140 9.40 -6.03 -11.64
CA VAL A 140 10.53 -5.61 -10.79
C VAL A 140 10.01 -4.90 -9.55
N LEU A 141 9.05 -3.98 -9.70
CA LEU A 141 8.42 -3.30 -8.56
C LEU A 141 7.78 -4.29 -7.57
N PHE A 142 6.97 -5.24 -8.06
CA PHE A 142 6.36 -6.26 -7.20
C PHE A 142 7.41 -7.19 -6.56
N THR A 143 8.51 -7.48 -7.26
CA THR A 143 9.62 -8.26 -6.69
C THR A 143 10.30 -7.52 -5.54
N ILE A 144 10.58 -6.22 -5.71
CA ILE A 144 11.15 -5.39 -4.65
C ILE A 144 10.21 -5.32 -3.45
N LEU A 145 8.91 -5.12 -3.70
CA LEU A 145 7.89 -5.12 -2.65
C LEU A 145 7.83 -6.47 -1.92
N PHE A 146 7.93 -7.59 -2.64
CA PHE A 146 7.90 -8.92 -2.05
C PHE A 146 9.08 -9.14 -1.11
N VAL A 147 10.29 -8.84 -1.58
CA VAL A 147 11.51 -8.96 -0.78
C VAL A 147 11.43 -8.05 0.45
N SER A 148 10.96 -6.81 0.28
CA SER A 148 10.77 -5.90 1.41
C SER A 148 9.76 -6.44 2.44
N ALA A 149 8.65 -7.04 1.99
CA ALA A 149 7.64 -7.62 2.87
C ALA A 149 8.20 -8.81 3.68
N VAL A 150 9.03 -9.65 3.07
CA VAL A 150 9.73 -10.74 3.76
C VAL A 150 10.69 -10.19 4.81
N VAL A 151 11.53 -9.21 4.43
CA VAL A 151 12.49 -8.58 5.35
C VAL A 151 11.77 -7.94 6.54
N PHE A 152 10.71 -7.17 6.30
CA PHE A 152 9.94 -6.55 7.40
C PHE A 152 9.23 -7.57 8.27
N THR A 153 8.76 -8.69 7.71
CA THR A 153 8.16 -9.76 8.51
C THR A 153 9.18 -10.38 9.46
N VAL A 154 10.41 -10.63 8.97
CA VAL A 154 11.51 -11.14 9.82
C VAL A 154 11.87 -10.13 10.90
N ILE A 155 12.05 -8.85 10.55
CA ILE A 155 12.34 -7.78 11.51
C ILE A 155 11.24 -7.68 12.57
N GLY A 156 9.97 -7.70 12.18
CA GLY A 156 8.85 -7.67 13.11
C GLY A 156 8.82 -8.87 14.06
N PHE A 157 9.24 -10.04 13.58
CA PHE A 157 9.36 -11.24 14.42
C PHE A 157 10.50 -11.10 15.44
N LEU A 158 11.65 -10.57 15.02
CA LEU A 158 12.80 -10.29 15.89
C LEU A 158 12.43 -9.28 16.97
N CYS A 159 11.83 -8.14 16.61
CA CYS A 159 11.45 -7.09 17.55
C CYS A 159 10.41 -7.51 18.60
N ARG A 160 9.67 -8.60 18.35
CA ARG A 160 8.74 -9.19 19.30
C ARG A 160 9.36 -10.29 20.17
N GLY A 161 10.41 -10.94 19.68
CA GLY A 161 11.05 -12.06 20.36
C GLY A 161 11.79 -11.63 21.63
N PRO A 162 11.96 -12.54 22.60
CA PRO A 162 12.87 -12.31 23.71
C PRO A 162 14.29 -12.09 23.17
N ASP A 163 15.00 -11.13 23.75
CA ASP A 163 16.41 -10.81 23.41
C ASP A 163 16.69 -10.46 21.93
N PHE A 164 15.66 -10.16 21.14
CA PHE A 164 15.74 -9.96 19.69
C PHE A 164 16.41 -11.11 18.92
N ILE A 165 16.30 -12.33 19.46
CA ILE A 165 16.83 -13.55 18.83
C ILE A 165 15.70 -14.26 18.09
N LEU A 166 16.03 -14.82 16.91
CA LEU A 166 15.10 -15.66 16.16
C LEU A 166 15.06 -17.06 16.77
N TYR A 167 14.02 -17.33 17.56
CA TYR A 167 13.74 -18.66 18.07
C TYR A 167 12.82 -19.43 17.12
N PRO A 168 13.11 -20.71 16.84
CA PRO A 168 12.14 -21.56 16.20
C PRO A 168 10.92 -21.77 17.13
N PRO A 169 9.70 -21.99 16.59
CA PRO A 169 8.45 -22.07 17.36
C PRO A 169 8.45 -23.06 18.53
N TRP A 170 9.28 -24.10 18.47
CA TRP A 170 9.36 -25.20 19.43
C TRP A 170 10.45 -25.04 20.50
N ASP A 171 11.35 -24.06 20.38
CA ASP A 171 12.49 -23.87 21.30
C ASP A 171 12.46 -22.48 21.96
N MET A 172 11.25 -22.05 22.31
CA MET A 172 11.02 -20.71 22.79
C MET A 172 11.20 -20.62 24.31
N PRO A 173 12.04 -19.69 24.81
CA PRO A 173 12.36 -19.61 26.22
C PRO A 173 11.12 -19.21 27.05
N ASN A 174 11.09 -19.66 28.32
CA ASN A 174 10.09 -19.28 29.33
C ASN A 174 8.62 -19.63 29.00
N GLY A 175 8.38 -20.70 28.22
CA GLY A 175 7.01 -21.14 27.87
C GLY A 175 6.29 -20.16 26.93
N TYR A 176 7.04 -19.28 26.29
CA TYR A 176 6.58 -18.40 25.22
C TYR A 176 6.09 -19.25 24.06
N ASN A 177 4.79 -19.21 23.78
CA ASN A 177 4.24 -19.78 22.57
C ASN A 177 3.49 -18.67 21.82
N PRO A 178 4.04 -18.16 20.71
CA PRO A 178 3.46 -17.08 19.93
C PRO A 178 2.15 -17.49 19.25
N LEU A 179 1.85 -18.80 19.24
CA LEU A 179 0.62 -19.39 18.77
C LEU A 179 -0.44 -19.53 19.87
N ARG A 180 -0.09 -19.33 21.16
CA ARG A 180 -1.00 -19.57 22.30
C ARG A 180 -2.07 -18.49 22.49
N HIS A 181 -1.86 -17.33 21.89
CA HIS A 181 -2.83 -16.22 21.85
C HIS A 181 -3.37 -15.99 20.43
N LEU A 182 -3.34 -17.04 19.59
CA LEU A 182 -4.13 -17.11 18.36
C LEU A 182 -5.59 -17.35 18.68
#